data_AF-A0A1X7SD88-F1
#
_entry.id   AF-A0A1X7SD88-F1
#
_cell.length_a   1.000
_cell.length_b   1.000
_cell.length_c   1.000
_cell.angle_alpha   90.00
_cell.angle_beta   90.00
_cell.angle_gamma   90.00
#
_symmetry.space_group_name_H-M   'P 1'
#
loop_
_entity.id
_entity.type
_entity.pdbx_description
1 polymer ?
#
loop_
_entity_poly.entity_id
_entity_poly.type
_entity_poly.pdbx_seq_one_letter_code
_entity_poly.pdbx_strand_id
1 'polypeptide(L)'
;MWPIAIVADIEKAFLMIQVADVDQDVLRFLWYKDVFCENLELQIYKFTRVVFGVAPSPYLLNATIAQHLSTFESRYPDLIQKIKDSIYVDNVITGVDN
;
A
#
# COMPACT_ATOMS: atom_id res chain seq x y z
N MET A 1 -4.95 13.55 -24.34
CA MET A 1 -5.29 12.23 -23.74
C MET A 1 -4.63 11.19 -24.62
N TRP A 2 -3.88 10.25 -24.03
CA TRP A 2 -3.18 9.21 -24.79
C TRP A 2 -4.18 8.28 -25.50
N PRO A 3 -3.90 7.80 -26.71
CA PRO A 3 -4.76 6.83 -27.41
C PRO A 3 -4.72 5.44 -26.76
N ILE A 4 -3.60 5.07 -26.11
CA ILE A 4 -3.48 3.82 -25.34
C ILE A 4 -3.25 4.17 -23.87
N ALA A 5 -4.12 3.65 -22.99
CA ALA A 5 -3.97 3.75 -21.54
C ALA A 5 -3.21 2.54 -20.97
N ILE A 6 -2.32 2.81 -20.02
CA ILE A 6 -1.59 1.79 -19.24
C ILE A 6 -1.98 2.00 -17.77
N VAL A 7 -2.49 0.94 -17.14
CA VAL A 7 -2.87 0.95 -15.73
C VAL A 7 -2.18 -0.22 -15.04
N ALA A 8 -1.61 0.02 -13.86
CA ALA A 8 -1.00 -0.99 -13.03
C ALA A 8 -1.35 -0.77 -11.56
N ASP A 9 -1.51 -1.87 -10.82
CA ASP A 9 -1.71 -1.89 -9.37
C ASP A 9 -0.44 -2.45 -8.71
N ILE A 10 0.00 -1.82 -7.62
CA ILE A 10 1.10 -2.32 -6.81
C ILE A 10 0.53 -3.35 -5.83
N GLU A 11 0.67 -4.63 -6.19
CA GLU A 11 0.19 -5.74 -5.36
C GLU A 11 0.70 -5.60 -3.92
N LYS A 12 -0.22 -5.59 -2.96
CA LYS A 12 0.07 -5.54 -1.51
C LYS A 12 0.90 -4.32 -1.07
N ALA A 13 0.79 -3.19 -1.77
CA ALA A 13 1.56 -1.97 -1.49
C ALA A 13 1.64 -1.61 0.01
N PHE A 14 0.52 -1.59 0.71
CA PHE A 14 0.48 -1.28 2.14
C PHE A 14 1.22 -2.32 3.00
N LEU A 15 1.12 -3.60 2.66
CA LEU A 15 1.72 -4.68 3.44
C LEU A 15 3.26 -4.70 3.37
N MET A 16 3.85 -3.95 2.42
CA MET A 16 5.30 -3.77 2.33
C MET A 16 5.86 -2.87 3.45
N ILE A 17 5.01 -2.15 4.18
CA ILE A 17 5.41 -1.20 5.22
C ILE A 17 5.19 -1.83 6.60
N GLN A 18 6.26 -1.91 7.40
CA GLN A 18 6.18 -2.42 8.78
C GLN A 18 5.61 -1.37 9.73
N VAL A 19 4.73 -1.81 10.62
CA VAL A 19 4.24 -1.00 11.75
C VAL A 19 5.19 -1.20 12.92
N ALA A 20 5.61 -0.10 13.54
CA ALA A 20 6.46 -0.13 14.73
C ALA A 20 5.79 -0.95 15.83
N ASP A 21 6.56 -1.74 16.58
CA ASP A 21 6.00 -2.68 17.58
C ASP A 21 5.12 -1.98 18.62
N VAL A 22 5.44 -0.72 18.95
CA VAL A 22 4.68 0.14 19.87
C VAL A 22 3.28 0.50 19.36
N ASP A 23 3.08 0.50 18.04
CA ASP A 23 1.82 0.90 17.38
C ASP A 23 0.99 -0.31 16.89
N GLN A 24 1.54 -1.53 16.90
CA GLN A 24 0.80 -2.71 16.44
C GLN A 24 -0.40 -3.06 17.33
N ASP A 25 -0.37 -2.62 18.59
CA ASP A 25 -1.39 -2.90 19.60
C ASP A 25 -2.77 -2.34 19.22
N VAL A 26 -2.78 -1.18 18.54
CA VAL A 26 -4.00 -0.51 18.07
C VAL A 26 -4.57 -1.11 16.78
N LEU A 27 -3.86 -2.06 16.16
CA LEU A 27 -4.28 -2.79 14.96
C LEU A 27 -4.74 -4.21 15.26
N ARG A 28 -5.26 -4.44 16.48
CA ARG A 28 -5.87 -5.72 16.83
C ARG A 28 -7.19 -5.93 16.13
N PHE A 29 -7.47 -7.18 15.80
CA PHE A 29 -8.77 -7.61 15.32
C PHE A 29 -9.13 -8.98 15.91
N LEU A 30 -10.43 -9.21 15.95
CA LEU A 30 -11.01 -10.44 16.45
C LEU A 30 -11.31 -11.38 15.28
N TRP A 31 -11.09 -12.67 15.47
CA TRP A 31 -11.40 -13.69 14.49
C TRP A 31 -11.95 -14.94 15.19
N TYR A 32 -12.94 -15.60 14.60
CA TYR A 32 -13.37 -16.91 15.10
C TYR A 32 -12.59 -18.00 14.38
N LYS A 33 -12.02 -18.94 15.13
CA LYS A 33 -11.24 -20.03 14.58
C LYS A 33 -12.05 -20.92 13.63
N ASP A 34 -13.30 -21.19 14.01
CA ASP A 34 -14.30 -21.87 13.20
C ASP A 34 -15.68 -21.25 13.51
N VAL A 35 -16.30 -20.64 12.50
CA VAL A 35 -17.61 -19.98 12.61
C VAL A 35 -18.78 -20.97 12.57
N PHE A 36 -18.53 -22.23 12.20
CA PHE A 36 -19.56 -23.27 12.10
C PHE A 36 -19.56 -24.22 13.30
N CYS A 37 -18.60 -24.08 14.22
CA CYS A 37 -18.57 -24.86 15.45
C CYS A 37 -19.59 -24.32 16.46
N GLU A 38 -20.29 -25.22 17.18
CA GLU A 38 -21.20 -24.84 18.26
C GLU A 38 -20.50 -24.06 19.39
N ASN A 39 -19.22 -24.38 19.64
CA ASN A 39 -18.37 -23.68 20.60
C ASN A 39 -17.44 -22.72 19.87
N LEU A 40 -17.93 -21.50 19.61
CA LEU A 40 -17.15 -20.44 18.97
C LEU A 40 -15.90 -20.08 19.79
N GLU A 41 -14.72 -20.40 19.25
CA GLU A 41 -13.42 -20.03 19.84
C GLU A 41 -12.95 -18.69 19.23
N LEU A 42 -12.95 -17.63 20.05
CA LEU A 42 -12.47 -16.30 19.66
C LEU A 42 -10.94 -16.22 19.74
N GLN A 43 -10.33 -15.72 18.68
CA GLN A 43 -8.89 -15.45 18.57
C GLN A 43 -8.65 -13.96 18.39
N ILE A 44 -7.57 -13.47 18.97
CA ILE A 44 -7.13 -12.08 18.85
C ILE A 44 -5.84 -12.06 18.03
N TYR A 45 -5.88 -11.35 16.92
CA TYR A 45 -4.73 -11.11 16.06
C TYR A 45 -4.35 -9.64 16.09
N LYS A 46 -3.14 -9.32 15.65
CA LYS A 46 -2.69 -7.95 15.40
C LYS A 46 -1.97 -7.87 14.06
N PHE A 47 -2.23 -6.80 13.31
CA PHE A 47 -1.44 -6.54 12.11
C PHE A 47 -0.05 -6.01 12.47
N THR A 48 0.96 -6.50 11.77
CA THR A 48 2.36 -6.05 11.90
C THR A 48 2.79 -5.15 10.73
N ARG A 49 1.90 -4.97 9.75
CA ARG A 49 2.08 -4.18 8.54
C ARG A 49 0.95 -3.17 8.39
N VAL A 50 1.20 -2.10 7.64
CA VAL A 50 0.18 -1.09 7.35
C VAL A 50 -0.97 -1.76 6.60
N VAL A 51 -2.20 -1.49 7.02
CA VAL A 51 -3.42 -2.11 6.48
C VAL A 51 -4.23 -1.13 5.66
N PHE A 52 -5.05 -1.64 4.74
CA PHE A 52 -6.08 -0.83 4.10
C PHE A 52 -7.18 -0.42 5.11
N GLY A 53 -7.78 0.74 4.91
CA GLY A 53 -8.97 1.17 5.66
C GLY A 53 -8.71 1.94 6.95
N VAL A 54 -7.45 2.15 7.37
CA VAL A 54 -7.13 3.11 8.45
C VAL A 54 -6.65 4.44 7.86
N ALA A 55 -7.10 5.53 8.47
CA ALA A 55 -6.87 6.90 7.99
C ALA A 55 -5.39 7.24 7.64
N PRO A 56 -4.36 6.82 8.41
CA PRO A 56 -2.98 7.19 8.08
C PRO A 56 -2.37 6.37 6.93
N SER A 57 -2.97 5.24 6.54
CA SER A 57 -2.33 4.31 5.59
C SER A 57 -2.00 4.92 4.23
N PRO A 58 -2.89 5.69 3.57
CA PRO A 58 -2.55 6.32 2.29
C PRO A 58 -1.36 7.27 2.40
N TYR A 59 -1.27 8.03 3.50
CA TYR A 59 -0.13 8.91 3.74
C TYR A 59 1.16 8.12 3.94
N LEU A 60 1.15 7.08 4.78
CA LEU A 60 2.33 6.24 5.03
C LEU A 60 2.84 5.60 3.74
N LEU A 61 1.93 5.13 2.88
CA LEU A 61 2.29 4.59 1.57
C LEU A 61 2.89 5.64 0.65
N ASN A 62 2.23 6.79 0.47
CA ASN A 62 2.74 7.86 -0.39
C ASN A 62 4.10 8.39 0.08
N ALA A 63 4.29 8.57 1.39
CA ALA A 63 5.56 9.01 1.96
C ALA A 63 6.67 7.99 1.70
N THR A 64 6.36 6.69 1.84
CA THR A 64 7.31 5.61 1.55
C THR A 64 7.69 5.58 0.07
N ILE A 65 6.71 5.70 -0.84
CA ILE A 65 6.97 5.74 -2.28
C ILE A 65 7.80 6.97 -2.66
N ALA A 66 7.44 8.15 -2.16
CA ALA A 66 8.19 9.38 -2.42
C ALA A 66 9.65 9.26 -1.96
N GLN A 67 9.88 8.68 -0.78
CA GLN A 67 11.22 8.39 -0.29
C GLN A 67 11.97 7.45 -1.24
N HIS A 68 11.34 6.35 -1.69
CA HIS A 68 11.98 5.42 -2.63
C HIS A 68 12.33 6.11 -3.95
N LEU A 69 11.40 6.87 -4.54
CA LEU A 69 11.63 7.58 -5.80
C LEU A 69 12.78 8.59 -5.70
N SER A 70 12.92 9.29 -4.57
CA SER A 70 14.02 10.25 -4.35
C SER A 70 15.40 9.60 -4.42
N THR A 71 15.53 8.32 -4.05
CA THR A 71 16.82 7.61 -4.10
C THR A 71 17.31 7.31 -5.52
N PHE A 72 16.41 7.35 -6.51
CA PHE A 72 16.71 7.10 -7.92
C PHE A 72 16.69 8.37 -8.79
N GLU A 73 16.34 9.52 -8.21
CA GLU A 73 16.14 10.78 -8.94
C GLU A 73 17.40 11.26 -9.68
N SER A 74 18.59 11.05 -9.10
CA SER A 74 19.86 11.40 -9.75
C SER A 74 20.21 10.49 -10.93
N ARG A 75 19.72 9.24 -10.92
CA ARG A 75 20.04 8.22 -11.93
C ARG A 75 19.03 8.21 -13.08
N TYR A 76 17.77 8.50 -12.79
CA TYR A 76 16.66 8.40 -13.74
C TYR A 76 15.66 9.57 -13.60
N PRO A 77 16.09 10.84 -13.75
CA PRO A 77 15.25 12.00 -13.43
C PRO A 77 13.93 12.03 -14.21
N ASP A 78 13.97 11.79 -15.52
CA ASP A 78 12.77 11.83 -16.38
C ASP A 78 11.78 10.72 -16.06
N LEU A 79 12.28 9.51 -15.77
CA LEU A 79 11.44 8.37 -15.39
C LEU A 79 10.78 8.61 -14.04
N ILE A 80 11.53 9.12 -13.06
CA ILE A 80 11.01 9.42 -11.74
C ILE A 80 9.94 10.50 -11.81
N GLN A 81 10.16 11.56 -12.59
CA GLN A 81 9.14 12.58 -12.80
C GLN A 81 7.88 11.99 -13.44
N LYS A 82 8.04 11.17 -14.49
CA LYS A 82 6.89 10.50 -15.13
C LYS A 82 6.11 9.61 -14.16
N ILE A 83 6.78 8.88 -13.28
CA ILE A 83 6.12 8.05 -12.25
C ILE A 83 5.39 8.95 -11.24
N LYS A 84 6.02 10.02 -10.75
CA LYS A 84 5.39 10.98 -9.82
C LYS A 84 4.10 11.57 -10.40
N ASP A 85 4.10 11.88 -11.69
CA ASP A 85 2.92 12.44 -12.39
C ASP A 85 1.85 11.40 -12.73
N SER A 86 2.19 10.11 -12.66
CA SER A 86 1.31 9.00 -13.05
C SER A 86 0.79 8.17 -11.87
N ILE A 87 1.26 8.41 -10.64
CA ILE A 87 0.91 7.57 -9.48
C ILE A 87 -0.20 8.17 -8.62
N TYR A 88 -1.13 7.33 -8.19
CA TYR A 88 -2.19 7.65 -7.24
C TYR A 88 -2.31 6.53 -6.20
N VAL A 89 -1.82 6.80 -4.98
CA VAL A 89 -1.77 5.83 -3.87
C VAL A 89 -0.97 4.59 -4.29
N ASP A 90 -1.62 3.47 -4.56
CA ASP A 90 -1.07 2.18 -5.00
C ASP A 90 -1.23 1.93 -6.51
N ASN A 91 -1.88 2.85 -7.24
CA ASN A 91 -2.15 2.72 -8.66
C ASN A 91 -1.22 3.58 -9.50
N VAL A 92 -0.78 3.07 -10.66
CA VAL A 92 -0.08 3.83 -11.69
C VAL A 92 -0.96 3.91 -12.93
N ILE A 93 -1.22 5.12 -13.40
CA ILE A 93 -2.06 5.43 -14.56
C ILE A 93 -1.27 6.30 -15.52
N THR A 94 -0.94 5.77 -16.69
CA THR A 94 -0.19 6.49 -17.74
C THR A 94 -0.69 6.10 -19.13
N GLY A 95 0.01 6.52 -20.19
CA GLY A 95 -0.35 6.15 -21.55
C GLY A 95 0.77 6.39 -22.57
N VAL A 96 0.52 5.93 -23.78
CA VAL A 96 1.43 6.04 -24.93
C VAL A 96 0.64 6.30 -26.22
N ASP A 97 1.33 6.86 -27.20
CA ASP A 97 0.84 6.97 -28.58
C ASP A 97 0.99 5.63 -29.33
N ASN A 98 0.31 5.53 -30.48
CA ASN A 98 0.46 4.41 -31.42
C ASN A 98 1.81 4.44 -32.15
#